data_AF-A0A173KY48-F1
#
_entry.id   AF-A0A173KY48-F1
#
_cell.length_a   1.000
_cell.length_b   1.000
_cell.length_c   1.000
_cell.angle_alpha   90.00
_cell.angle_beta   90.00
_cell.angle_gamma   90.00
#
_symmetry.space_group_name_H-M   'P 1'
#
loop_
_entity.id
_entity.type
_entity.pdbx_description
1 polymer ?
#
loop_
_entity_poly.entity_id
_entity_poly.type
_entity_poly.pdbx_seq_one_letter_code
_entity_poly.pdbx_strand_id
1 'polypeptide(L)'
;MDRIFGAFAHRIASWSGQPLAFILAVTVIIGWVVTGPLFGFSDTWQLIINTGTTIVTFLMVFLIQNAQNRDGSAIQAKLDELIRAGMDARNEFIGIEHLTEADLERVKAVLERECGSDETHRQLIDRLIRRR
;
A
#
# COMPACT_ATOMS: atom_id res chain seq x y z
N MET A 1 1.78 -24.64 1.90
CA MET A 1 2.78 -23.70 2.45
C MET A 1 2.24 -22.26 2.50
N ASP A 2 1.32 -21.90 1.61
CA ASP A 2 0.75 -20.54 1.48
C ASP A 2 0.06 -20.00 2.74
N ARG A 3 -0.62 -20.84 3.52
CA ARG A 3 -1.24 -20.40 4.79
C ARG A 3 -0.24 -20.02 5.87
N ILE A 4 0.88 -20.75 5.97
CA ILE A 4 1.90 -20.52 6.99
C ILE A 4 2.73 -19.29 6.62
N PHE A 5 3.15 -19.20 5.35
CA PHE A 5 3.82 -18.01 4.82
C PHE A 5 2.93 -16.78 4.91
N GLY A 6 1.65 -16.89 4.52
CA GLY A 6 0.69 -15.79 4.60
C GLY A 6 0.43 -15.34 6.04
N ALA A 7 0.32 -16.25 7.00
CA ALA A 7 0.15 -15.90 8.42
C ALA A 7 1.41 -15.25 9.01
N PHE A 8 2.59 -15.76 8.69
CA PHE A 8 3.87 -15.20 9.13
C PHE A 8 4.11 -13.82 8.53
N ALA A 9 3.92 -13.67 7.22
CA ALA A 9 4.08 -12.41 6.51
C ALA A 9 3.09 -11.35 7.02
N HIS A 10 1.84 -11.72 7.25
CA HIS A 10 0.84 -10.79 7.79
C HIS A 10 1.15 -10.40 9.24
N ARG A 11 1.67 -11.32 10.05
CA ARG A 11 2.07 -11.01 11.42
C ARG A 11 3.26 -10.06 11.46
N ILE A 12 4.28 -10.28 10.64
CA ILE A 12 5.42 -9.38 10.51
C ILE A 12 5.00 -8.02 9.96
N ALA A 13 4.17 -7.98 8.92
CA ALA A 13 3.67 -6.73 8.35
C ALA A 13 2.82 -5.94 9.35
N SER A 14 1.96 -6.61 10.12
CA SER A 14 1.18 -5.96 11.18
C SER A 14 2.06 -5.41 12.29
N TRP A 15 3.15 -6.11 12.62
CA TRP A 15 4.09 -5.69 13.65
C TRP A 15 4.96 -4.53 13.19
N SER A 16 5.47 -4.57 11.96
CA SER A 16 6.34 -3.54 11.44
C SER A 16 5.64 -2.19 11.25
N GLY A 17 4.31 -2.20 11.05
CA GLY A 17 3.48 -1.00 11.05
C GLY A 17 3.11 -0.46 12.43
N GLN A 18 3.42 -1.15 13.54
CA GLN A 18 3.10 -0.68 14.88
C GLN A 18 4.14 0.33 15.40
N PRO A 19 3.73 1.34 16.18
CA PRO A 19 4.64 2.29 16.83
C PRO A 19 5.75 1.61 17.66
N LEU A 20 5.46 0.43 18.22
CA LEU A 20 6.43 -0.36 18.97
C LEU A 20 7.60 -0.86 18.13
N ALA A 21 7.38 -1.25 16.86
CA ALA A 21 8.45 -1.67 15.98
C ALA A 21 9.39 -0.50 15.63
N PHE A 22 8.83 0.70 15.47
CA PHE A 22 9.62 1.91 15.27
C PHE A 22 10.49 2.23 16.50
N ILE A 23 9.91 2.18 17.70
CA ILE A 23 10.66 2.40 18.95
C ILE A 23 11.79 1.36 19.08
N LEU A 24 11.52 0.10 18.76
CA LEU A 24 12.52 -0.97 18.81
C LEU A 24 13.63 -0.75 17.78
N ALA A 25 13.30 -0.36 16.55
CA ALA A 25 14.28 -0.04 15.51
C ALA A 25 15.18 1.15 15.89
N VAL A 26 14.59 2.22 16.43
CA VAL A 26 15.34 3.37 16.96
C VAL A 26 16.25 2.95 18.11
N THR A 27 15.76 2.11 19.03
CA THR A 27 16.57 1.60 20.14
C THR A 27 17.77 0.79 19.65
N VAL A 28 17.59 -0.05 18.63
CA VAL A 28 18.68 -0.80 17.99
C VAL A 28 19.71 0.13 17.36
N ILE A 29 19.28 1.18 16.66
CA ILE A 29 20.19 2.18 16.06
C ILE A 29 20.96 2.94 17.14
N ILE A 30 20.30 3.38 18.21
CA ILE A 30 20.95 4.06 19.34
C ILE A 30 21.98 3.14 20.00
N GLY A 31 21.60 1.89 20.27
CA GLY A 31 22.51 0.87 20.82
C GLY A 31 23.74 0.69 19.94
N TRP A 32 23.55 0.57 18.62
CA TRP A 32 24.64 0.49 17.65
C TRP A 32 25.56 1.71 17.68
N VAL A 33 25.02 2.93 17.71
CA VAL A 33 25.82 4.16 17.82
C VAL A 33 26.65 4.18 19.11
N VAL A 34 26.05 3.83 20.25
CA VAL A 34 26.71 3.82 21.56
C VAL A 34 27.83 2.77 21.63
N THR A 35 27.66 1.63 20.96
CA THR A 35 28.71 0.60 20.86
C THR A 35 29.79 0.95 19.83
N GLY A 36 29.55 1.88 18.91
CA GLY A 36 30.50 2.30 17.86
C GLY A 36 31.89 2.72 18.37
N PRO A 37 32.01 3.56 19.42
CA PRO A 37 33.30 3.94 20.01
C PRO A 37 34.13 2.76 20.53
N LEU A 38 33.48 1.69 21.03
CA LEU A 38 34.18 0.49 21.52
C LEU A 38 34.89 -0.26 20.38
N PHE A 39 34.34 -0.17 19.17
CA PHE A 39 34.87 -0.81 17.95
C PHE A 39 35.60 0.18 17.02
N GLY A 40 35.85 1.41 17.49
CA GLY A 40 36.50 2.46 16.71
C GLY A 40 35.79 2.81 15.40
N PHE A 41 34.47 2.55 15.31
CA PHE A 41 33.71 2.67 14.07
C PHE A 41 34.33 1.93 12.88
N SER A 42 34.91 0.74 13.11
CA SER A 42 35.57 -0.06 12.07
C SER A 42 34.69 -0.39 10.85
N ASP A 43 35.33 -0.70 9.73
CA ASP A 43 34.63 -1.09 8.50
C ASP A 43 33.75 -2.32 8.70
N THR A 44 34.22 -3.33 9.43
CA THR A 44 33.42 -4.53 9.77
C THR A 44 32.19 -4.18 10.60
N TRP A 45 32.33 -3.24 11.54
CA TRP A 45 31.23 -2.79 12.39
C TRP A 45 30.12 -2.08 11.58
N GLN A 46 30.51 -1.22 10.64
CA GLN A 46 29.58 -0.56 9.72
C GLN A 46 28.97 -1.54 8.71
N LEU A 47 29.78 -2.48 8.22
CA LEU A 47 29.35 -3.48 7.25
C LEU A 47 28.24 -4.37 7.82
N ILE A 48 28.33 -4.80 9.08
CA ILE A 48 27.32 -5.66 9.71
C ILE A 48 25.95 -4.98 9.72
N ILE A 49 25.87 -3.71 10.16
CA ILE A 49 24.57 -3.03 10.22
C ILE A 49 24.03 -2.71 8.83
N ASN A 50 24.89 -2.30 7.90
CA ASN A 50 24.48 -1.97 6.54
C ASN A 50 23.98 -3.23 5.80
N THR A 51 24.75 -4.31 5.87
CA THR A 51 24.38 -5.60 5.25
C THR A 51 23.10 -6.15 5.86
N GLY A 52 23.00 -6.14 7.20
CA GLY A 52 21.83 -6.64 7.91
C GLY A 52 20.56 -5.85 7.59
N THR A 53 20.62 -4.52 7.65
CA THR A 53 19.46 -3.66 7.32
C THR A 53 19.07 -3.76 5.84
N THR A 54 20.04 -3.92 4.93
CA THR A 54 19.76 -4.13 3.50
C THR A 54 18.99 -5.44 3.28
N ILE A 55 19.42 -6.55 3.88
CA ILE A 55 18.72 -7.84 3.78
C ILE A 55 17.30 -7.71 4.35
N VAL A 56 17.15 -7.11 5.53
CA VAL A 56 15.83 -6.91 6.16
C VAL A 56 14.93 -6.05 5.27
N THR A 57 15.46 -4.97 4.70
CA THR A 57 14.71 -4.07 3.80
C THR A 57 14.28 -4.81 2.54
N PHE A 58 15.16 -5.61 1.94
CA PHE A 58 14.84 -6.42 0.77
C PHE A 58 13.69 -7.39 1.06
N LEU A 59 13.75 -8.11 2.18
CA LEU A 59 12.67 -8.99 2.61
C LEU A 59 11.37 -8.21 2.90
N MET A 60 11.49 -7.05 3.54
CA MET A 60 10.37 -6.17 3.89
C MET A 60 9.59 -5.72 2.66
N VAL A 61 10.24 -5.46 1.52
CA VAL A 61 9.55 -5.11 0.26
C VAL A 61 8.57 -6.21 -0.14
N PHE A 62 8.97 -7.49 -0.13
CA PHE A 62 8.08 -8.61 -0.44
C PHE A 62 6.95 -8.77 0.59
N LEU A 63 7.26 -8.57 1.88
CA LEU A 63 6.27 -8.66 2.95
C LEU A 63 5.21 -7.55 2.83
N ILE A 64 5.64 -6.32 2.57
CA ILE A 64 4.76 -5.18 2.32
C ILE A 64 3.91 -5.45 1.07
N GLN A 65 4.51 -5.88 -0.04
CA GLN A 65 3.78 -6.18 -1.26
C GLN A 65 2.73 -7.28 -1.04
N ASN A 66 3.05 -8.35 -0.31
CA ASN A 66 2.10 -9.40 0.01
C ASN A 66 0.94 -8.90 0.90
N ALA A 67 1.24 -8.06 1.89
CA ALA A 67 0.22 -7.45 2.74
C ALA A 67 -0.67 -6.48 1.93
N GLN A 68 -0.06 -5.61 1.14
CA GLN A 68 -0.74 -4.64 0.27
C GLN A 68 -1.61 -5.33 -0.78
N ASN A 69 -1.12 -6.40 -1.42
CA ASN A 69 -1.89 -7.16 -2.40
C ASN A 69 -3.16 -7.76 -1.76
N ARG A 70 -3.01 -8.34 -0.56
CA ARG A 70 -4.14 -8.92 0.17
C ARG A 70 -5.14 -7.87 0.63
N ASP A 71 -4.67 -6.74 1.15
CA ASP A 71 -5.53 -5.63 1.56
C ASP A 71 -6.24 -4.99 0.36
N GLY A 72 -5.56 -4.90 -0.79
CA GLY A 72 -6.12 -4.46 -2.06
C GLY A 72 -7.31 -5.32 -2.51
N SER A 73 -7.14 -6.65 -2.52
CA SER A 73 -8.24 -7.57 -2.86
C SER A 73 -9.40 -7.50 -1.85
N ALA A 74 -9.11 -7.28 -0.57
CA ALA A 74 -10.16 -7.13 0.44
C ALA A 74 -10.94 -5.82 0.26
N ILE A 75 -10.29 -4.74 -0.18
CA ILE A 75 -10.94 -3.47 -0.52
C ILE A 75 -11.83 -3.66 -1.76
N GLN A 76 -11.32 -4.31 -2.82
CA GLN A 76 -12.09 -4.62 -4.03
C GLN A 76 -13.36 -5.40 -3.70
N ALA A 77 -13.25 -6.50 -2.94
CA ALA A 77 -14.42 -7.30 -2.55
C ALA A 77 -15.46 -6.51 -1.73
N LYS A 78 -15.02 -5.57 -0.88
CA LYS A 78 -15.94 -4.69 -0.14
C LYS A 78 -16.62 -3.67 -1.06
N LEU A 79 -15.91 -3.13 -2.05
CA LEU A 79 -16.47 -2.21 -3.04
C LEU A 79 -17.48 -2.94 -3.95
N ASP A 80 -17.16 -4.15 -4.37
CA ASP A 80 -18.07 -4.99 -5.15
C ASP A 80 -19.38 -5.26 -4.41
N GLU A 81 -19.30 -5.53 -3.10
CA GLU A 81 -20.50 -5.70 -2.26
C GLU A 81 -21.32 -4.40 -2.16
N LEU A 82 -20.66 -3.24 -2.04
CA LEU A 82 -21.34 -1.94 -2.02
C LEU A 82 -22.01 -1.61 -3.35
N ILE A 83 -21.37 -1.93 -4.48
CA ILE A 83 -21.96 -1.78 -5.82
C ILE A 83 -23.16 -2.71 -5.94
N ARG A 84 -23.01 -3.98 -5.58
CA ARG A 84 -24.08 -4.98 -5.63
C ARG A 84 -25.29 -4.59 -4.79
N ALA A 85 -25.08 -3.95 -3.63
CA ALA A 85 -26.15 -3.54 -2.72
C ALA A 85 -26.81 -2.20 -3.11
N GLY A 86 -26.19 -1.38 -3.97
CA GLY A 86 -26.71 -0.10 -4.41
C GLY A 86 -27.75 -0.24 -5.53
N MET A 87 -28.90 0.44 -5.40
CA MET A 87 -29.97 0.35 -6.41
C MET A 87 -29.60 0.99 -7.76
N ASP A 88 -28.83 2.08 -7.75
CA ASP A 88 -28.44 2.84 -8.95
C ASP A 88 -26.97 2.58 -9.37
N ALA A 89 -26.29 1.65 -8.70
CA ALA A 89 -24.91 1.31 -9.00
C ALA A 89 -24.85 0.30 -10.15
N ARG A 90 -23.84 0.43 -11.01
CA ARG A 90 -23.69 -0.41 -12.20
C ARG A 90 -22.90 -1.67 -11.87
N ASN A 91 -23.58 -2.82 -11.81
CA ASN A 91 -22.97 -4.12 -11.51
C ASN A 91 -21.87 -4.54 -12.51
N GLU A 92 -21.82 -3.94 -13.70
CA GLU A 92 -20.73 -4.17 -14.66
C GLU A 92 -19.35 -3.71 -14.15
N PHE A 93 -19.31 -2.89 -13.09
CA PHE A 93 -18.07 -2.45 -12.45
C PHE A 93 -17.50 -3.47 -11.45
N ILE A 94 -18.23 -4.54 -11.13
CA ILE A 94 -17.76 -5.60 -10.24
C ILE A 94 -16.68 -6.42 -10.96
N GLY A 95 -15.50 -6.54 -10.35
CA GLY A 95 -14.39 -7.33 -10.88
C GLY A 95 -13.65 -6.73 -12.08
N ILE A 96 -13.78 -5.41 -12.32
CA ILE A 96 -13.10 -4.71 -13.43
C ILE A 96 -11.57 -4.77 -13.35
N GLU A 97 -11.00 -5.02 -12.18
CA GLU A 97 -9.55 -5.17 -11.96
C GLU A 97 -8.95 -6.38 -12.68
N HIS A 98 -9.79 -7.31 -13.15
CA HIS A 98 -9.36 -8.46 -13.94
C HIS A 98 -9.32 -8.19 -15.45
N LEU A 99 -9.79 -7.02 -15.88
CA LEU A 99 -9.72 -6.61 -17.28
C LEU A 99 -8.28 -6.30 -17.69
N THR A 100 -8.02 -6.37 -19.00
CA THR A 100 -6.77 -5.87 -19.54
C THR A 100 -6.70 -4.35 -19.35
N GLU A 101 -5.48 -3.79 -19.28
CA GLU A 101 -5.29 -2.34 -19.14
C GLU A 101 -6.04 -1.56 -20.24
N ALA A 102 -5.99 -2.05 -21.48
CA ALA A 102 -6.69 -1.45 -22.61
C ALA A 102 -8.22 -1.48 -22.45
N ASP A 103 -8.78 -2.56 -21.90
CA ASP A 103 -10.22 -2.66 -21.67
C ASP A 103 -10.66 -1.82 -20.47
N LEU A 104 -9.86 -1.78 -19.40
CA LEU A 104 -10.11 -0.92 -18.25
C LEU A 104 -10.10 0.57 -18.66
N GLU A 105 -9.19 0.97 -19.53
CA GLU A 105 -9.12 2.33 -20.04
C GLU A 105 -10.31 2.69 -20.94
N ARG A 106 -10.84 1.73 -21.72
CA ARG A 106 -12.11 1.90 -22.45
C ARG A 106 -13.28 2.12 -21.50
N VAL A 107 -13.41 1.30 -20.45
CA VAL A 107 -14.48 1.43 -19.45
C VAL A 107 -14.39 2.79 -18.74
N LYS A 108 -13.19 3.22 -18.34
CA LYS A 108 -12.96 4.56 -17.77
C LYS A 108 -13.35 5.67 -18.73
N ALA A 109 -12.98 5.57 -20.00
CA ALA A 109 -13.32 6.59 -20.99
C ALA A 109 -14.83 6.69 -21.25
N VAL A 110 -15.57 5.58 -21.21
CA VAL A 110 -17.04 5.60 -21.31
C VAL A 110 -17.65 6.27 -20.07
N LEU A 111 -17.21 5.88 -18.87
CA LEU A 111 -17.63 6.49 -17.61
C LEU A 111 -17.38 8.00 -17.58
N GLU A 112 -16.20 8.44 -17.99
CA GLU A 112 -15.83 9.85 -18.06
C GLU A 112 -16.67 10.62 -19.07
N ARG A 113 -17.12 10.00 -20.17
CA ARG A 113 -18.03 10.65 -21.12
C ARG A 113 -19.43 10.79 -20.56
N GLU A 114 -19.94 9.76 -19.90
CA GLU A 114 -21.27 9.77 -19.30
C GLU A 114 -21.35 10.79 -18.14
N CYS A 115 -20.41 10.70 -17.20
CA CYS A 115 -20.34 11.61 -16.04
C CYS A 115 -19.76 12.98 -16.40
N GLY A 116 -18.83 13.07 -17.35
CA GLY A 116 -18.24 14.32 -17.81
C GLY A 116 -19.13 15.12 -18.77
N SER A 117 -20.25 14.54 -19.23
CA SER A 117 -21.33 15.29 -19.88
C SER A 117 -22.18 16.11 -18.90
N ASP A 118 -21.99 15.92 -17.60
CA ASP A 118 -22.63 16.74 -16.58
C ASP A 118 -21.89 18.09 -16.48
N GLU A 119 -22.15 18.97 -17.45
CA GLU A 119 -21.66 20.37 -17.49
C GLU A 119 -21.83 21.07 -16.14
N THR A 120 -22.88 20.71 -15.40
CA THR A 120 -23.17 21.14 -14.03
C THR A 120 -22.03 20.83 -13.05
N HIS A 121 -21.47 19.62 -13.11
CA HIS A 121 -20.41 19.17 -12.20
C HIS A 121 -19.08 19.88 -12.49
N ARG A 122 -18.74 20.04 -13.77
CA ARG A 122 -17.56 20.80 -14.19
C ARG A 122 -17.68 22.27 -13.78
N GLN A 123 -18.86 22.89 -13.94
CA GLN A 123 -19.13 24.26 -13.48
C GLN A 123 -19.07 24.40 -11.96
N LEU A 124 -19.52 23.41 -11.19
CA LEU A 124 -19.45 23.42 -9.72
C LEU A 124 -18.02 23.35 -9.20
N ILE A 125 -17.19 22.47 -9.78
CA ILE A 125 -15.77 22.37 -9.45
C ILE A 125 -15.06 23.70 -9.78
N ASP A 126 -15.34 24.28 -10.96
CA ASP A 126 -14.77 25.56 -11.37
C ASP A 126 -15.18 26.71 -10.45
N ARG A 127 -16.43 26.69 -9.94
CA ARG A 127 -16.91 27.63 -8.93
C ARG A 127 -16.23 27.44 -7.57
N LEU A 128 -15.95 26.21 -7.16
CA LEU A 128 -15.25 25.92 -5.89
C LEU A 128 -13.78 26.35 -5.95
N ILE A 129 -13.12 26.12 -7.08
CA ILE A 129 -11.73 26.54 -7.31
C ILE A 129 -11.62 28.07 -7.32
N ARG A 130 -12.55 28.80 -7.96
CA ARG A 130 -12.58 30.27 -7.95
C ARG A 130 -12.94 30.90 -6.60
N ARG A 131 -13.48 30.11 -5.66
CA ARG A 131 -13.89 30.59 -4.33
C ARG A 131 -12.76 30.52 -3.29
N ARG A 132 -11.59 29.98 -3.66
CA ARG A 132 -10.40 29.86 -2.81
C ARG A 132 -9.29 30.78 -3.31
#